data_AF-A0A6J4HKN2-F1
#
_entry.id   AF-A0A6J4HKN2-F1
#
_cell.length_a   1.000
_cell.length_b   1.000
_cell.length_c   1.000
_cell.angle_alpha   90.00
_cell.angle_beta   90.00
_cell.angle_gamma   90.00
#
_symmetry.space_group_name_H-M   'P 1'
#
loop_
_entity.id
_entity.type
_entity.pdbx_description
1 polymer ?
#
loop_
_entity_poly.entity_id
_entity_poly.type
_entity_poly.pdbx_seq_one_letter_code
_entity_poly.pdbx_strand_id
1 'polypeptide(L)'
;MVAAGLAMGVGGIAVLGSDDKPSYRPHAPSVSAFSFSTSMPEAQPRPPEVVPALAAEPADASGAVTAFLQPLTDGRPDLAYPLLDDPSRRRFPTLASWAQAQVDRTQLVTFEVGASQPSRERSGAVEVEVSATHRPSLDSIRGLVPARSTSTWLARREGDAWRVAAEPMSFRPVLPAEEGARIVVQTWVSLLAACDAPTAAQLQVSPNLYGPSSLVSTPCEKRGTWTTGEPVGLDRAPDPRTFLAAFGPGVGAWARLVPVRGPESKFLAAVAPMGDGWQVMGVAVEVQ
;
A
#
# COMPACT_ATOMS: atom_id res chain seq x y z
N MET A 1 41.34 -25.17 -11.43
CA MET A 1 42.70 -24.65 -11.67
C MET A 1 42.54 -23.16 -11.99
N VAL A 2 43.16 -22.28 -11.19
CA VAL A 2 43.29 -20.81 -11.33
C VAL A 2 41.98 -20.00 -11.22
N ALA A 3 41.85 -18.92 -10.45
CA ALA A 3 42.55 -18.36 -9.29
C ALA A 3 41.61 -17.31 -8.66
N ALA A 4 41.67 -17.18 -7.34
CA ALA A 4 41.05 -16.11 -6.57
C ALA A 4 41.79 -14.77 -6.79
N GLY A 5 41.07 -13.66 -6.79
CA GLY A 5 41.63 -12.31 -6.80
C GLY A 5 40.89 -11.41 -5.83
N LEU A 6 41.34 -11.38 -4.57
CA LEU A 6 40.99 -10.38 -3.56
C LEU A 6 41.79 -9.10 -3.84
N ALA A 7 41.11 -7.96 -4.01
CA ALA A 7 41.75 -6.66 -4.05
C ALA A 7 41.39 -5.87 -2.78
N MET A 8 42.39 -5.71 -1.91
CA MET A 8 42.37 -4.78 -0.79
C MET A 8 42.76 -3.39 -1.31
N GLY A 9 41.91 -2.39 -1.11
CA GLY A 9 42.23 -0.99 -1.32
C GLY A 9 42.51 -0.30 0.02
N VAL A 10 43.78 0.03 0.28
CA VAL A 10 44.19 0.90 1.39
C VAL A 10 44.36 2.30 0.81
N GLY A 11 43.43 3.20 1.10
CA GLY A 11 43.53 4.63 0.78
C GLY A 11 43.97 5.40 2.01
N GLY A 12 45.22 5.88 2.01
CA GLY A 12 45.73 6.84 3.00
C GLY A 12 45.26 8.26 2.67
N ILE A 13 44.80 8.98 3.69
CA ILE A 13 44.47 10.41 3.60
C ILE A 13 45.56 11.17 4.34
N ALA A 14 46.19 12.14 3.66
CA ALA A 14 47.09 13.11 4.28
C ALA A 14 46.32 14.41 4.58
N VAL A 15 46.61 14.97 5.76
CA VAL A 15 45.99 16.12 6.44
C VAL A 15 46.63 17.43 5.97
N LEU A 16 45.92 18.57 6.06
CA LEU A 16 46.35 19.82 6.72
C LEU A 16 45.32 20.95 6.50
N GLY A 17 44.80 21.48 7.60
CA GLY A 17 43.89 22.63 7.63
C GLY A 17 43.57 23.00 9.07
N SER A 18 44.38 23.90 9.63
CA SER A 18 44.22 24.48 10.95
C SER A 18 43.23 25.63 10.87
N ASP A 19 42.09 25.53 11.56
CA ASP A 19 41.22 26.66 11.84
C ASP A 19 40.68 26.52 13.27
N ASP A 20 41.08 27.46 14.13
CA ASP A 20 40.57 27.63 15.49
C ASP A 20 39.11 28.04 15.44
N LYS A 21 38.21 27.10 15.76
CA LYS A 21 36.82 27.39 16.14
C LYS A 21 36.49 26.64 17.44
N PRO A 22 35.76 27.27 18.37
CA PRO A 22 35.34 26.61 19.60
C PRO A 22 34.51 25.37 19.26
N SER A 23 35.04 24.20 19.61
CA SER A 23 34.41 22.91 19.34
C SER A 23 33.16 22.76 20.20
N TYR A 24 31.99 22.91 19.58
CA TYR A 24 30.76 22.32 20.09
C TYR A 24 30.94 20.80 20.01
N ARG A 25 31.14 20.15 21.16
CA ARG A 25 31.12 18.68 21.24
C ARG A 25 29.65 18.25 21.35
N PRO A 26 29.00 17.75 20.29
CA PRO A 26 27.79 16.97 20.50
C PRO A 26 28.22 15.77 21.34
N HIS A 27 27.71 15.68 22.57
CA HIS A 27 27.73 14.43 23.31
C HIS A 27 26.87 13.44 22.53
N ALA A 28 27.47 12.76 21.55
CA ALA A 28 26.86 11.60 20.95
C ALA A 28 26.69 10.58 22.08
N PRO A 29 25.45 10.17 22.43
CA PRO A 29 25.26 9.06 23.33
C PRO A 29 25.89 7.84 22.67
N SER A 30 27.09 7.48 23.11
CA SER A 30 27.81 6.30 22.68
C SER A 30 27.42 5.19 23.65
N VAL A 31 26.57 4.27 23.20
CA VAL A 31 26.38 3.02 23.94
C VAL A 31 27.59 2.16 23.67
N SER A 32 28.55 2.18 24.59
CA SER A 32 29.82 1.45 24.49
C SER A 32 29.67 -0.05 24.71
N ALA A 33 28.56 -0.49 25.30
CA ALA A 33 28.23 -1.90 25.48
C ALA A 33 26.71 -2.07 25.62
N PHE A 34 26.13 -2.87 24.74
CA PHE A 34 24.82 -3.49 24.97
C PHE A 34 25.08 -4.90 25.51
N SER A 35 24.82 -5.13 26.79
CA SER A 35 24.81 -6.47 27.36
C SER A 35 23.44 -7.08 27.14
N PHE A 36 23.32 -8.00 26.18
CA PHE A 36 22.17 -8.89 26.13
C PHE A 36 22.40 -10.00 27.15
N SER A 37 21.45 -10.23 28.05
CA SER A 37 21.45 -11.45 28.87
C SER A 37 21.41 -12.66 27.94
N THR A 38 22.51 -13.40 27.85
CA THR A 38 22.62 -14.65 27.07
C THR A 38 21.92 -15.83 27.74
N SER A 39 21.40 -15.65 28.94
CA SER A 39 20.48 -16.58 29.57
C SER A 39 19.13 -16.51 28.86
N MET A 40 19.00 -17.23 27.75
CA MET A 40 17.68 -17.60 27.23
C MET A 40 17.03 -18.45 28.32
N PRO A 41 15.91 -18.03 28.92
CA PRO A 41 15.15 -18.91 29.79
C PRO A 41 14.85 -20.18 29.00
N GLU A 42 15.13 -21.33 29.61
CA GLU A 42 14.81 -22.64 29.05
C GLU A 42 13.35 -22.61 28.57
N ALA A 43 13.16 -22.76 27.27
CA ALA A 43 11.86 -22.62 26.65
C ALA A 43 10.96 -23.73 27.20
N GLN A 44 10.08 -23.38 28.13
CA GLN A 44 9.07 -24.31 28.61
C GLN A 44 8.30 -24.87 27.41
N PRO A 45 7.98 -26.18 27.40
CA PRO A 45 7.18 -26.78 26.34
C PRO A 45 5.91 -25.96 26.16
N ARG A 46 5.75 -25.34 24.98
CA ARG A 46 4.54 -24.58 24.69
C ARG A 46 3.36 -25.57 24.67
N PRO A 47 2.25 -25.28 25.36
CA PRO A 47 1.05 -26.11 25.26
C PRO A 47 0.66 -26.33 23.80
N PRO A 48 0.07 -27.48 23.44
CA PRO A 48 -0.38 -27.73 22.08
C PRO A 48 -1.39 -26.66 21.67
N GLU A 49 -1.18 -26.08 20.48
CA GLU A 49 -2.08 -25.08 19.92
C GLU A 49 -3.40 -25.74 19.52
N VAL A 50 -4.52 -25.18 19.97
CA VAL A 50 -5.86 -25.69 19.63
C VAL A 50 -6.35 -24.98 18.37
N VAL A 51 -6.36 -25.71 17.27
CA VAL A 51 -6.91 -25.23 16.00
C VAL A 51 -8.43 -25.44 15.98
N PRO A 52 -9.24 -24.42 15.67
CA PRO A 52 -10.68 -24.57 15.53
C PRO A 52 -11.03 -25.65 14.49
N ALA A 53 -12.00 -26.50 14.80
CA ALA A 53 -12.53 -27.45 13.82
C ALA A 53 -13.46 -26.72 12.84
N LEU A 54 -13.44 -27.15 11.57
CA LEU A 54 -14.43 -26.69 10.60
C LEU A 54 -15.81 -27.25 10.95
N ALA A 55 -16.83 -26.42 10.85
CA ALA A 55 -18.21 -26.86 11.06
C ALA A 55 -18.68 -27.81 9.95
N ALA A 56 -18.25 -27.56 8.71
CA ALA A 56 -18.48 -28.40 7.55
C ALA A 56 -17.34 -28.24 6.54
N GLU A 57 -17.01 -29.31 5.82
CA GLU A 57 -16.06 -29.25 4.71
C GLU A 57 -16.71 -28.59 3.49
N PRO A 58 -16.04 -27.65 2.79
CA PRO A 58 -16.58 -27.05 1.59
C PRO A 58 -16.76 -28.09 0.47
N ALA A 59 -17.92 -28.05 -0.21
CA ALA A 59 -18.25 -28.99 -1.28
C ALA A 59 -17.42 -28.75 -2.56
N ASP A 60 -17.07 -27.49 -2.84
CA ASP A 60 -16.35 -27.07 -4.04
C ASP A 60 -15.37 -25.92 -3.76
N ALA A 61 -14.62 -25.54 -4.79
CA ALA A 61 -13.61 -24.48 -4.73
C ALA A 61 -14.19 -23.11 -4.34
N SER A 62 -15.34 -22.73 -4.91
CA SER A 62 -16.02 -21.47 -4.58
C SER A 62 -16.49 -21.44 -3.13
N GLY A 63 -17.08 -22.54 -2.65
CA GLY A 63 -17.47 -22.73 -1.26
C GLY A 63 -16.29 -22.64 -0.32
N ALA A 64 -15.11 -23.16 -0.71
CA ALA A 64 -13.89 -23.06 0.09
C ALA A 64 -13.39 -21.62 0.21
N VAL A 65 -13.38 -20.86 -0.89
CA VAL A 65 -13.01 -19.44 -0.89
C VAL A 65 -14.00 -18.63 -0.05
N THR A 66 -15.31 -18.86 -0.18
CA THR A 66 -16.32 -18.22 0.67
C THR A 66 -16.09 -18.52 2.15
N ALA A 67 -15.92 -19.81 2.50
CA ALA A 67 -15.68 -20.22 3.89
C ALA A 67 -14.38 -19.66 4.46
N PHE A 68 -13.39 -19.37 3.61
CA PHE A 68 -12.11 -18.78 4.00
C PHE A 68 -12.20 -17.26 4.19
N LEU A 69 -12.88 -16.55 3.29
CA LEU A 69 -12.98 -15.09 3.32
C LEU A 69 -14.02 -14.56 4.30
N GLN A 70 -15.08 -15.33 4.57
CA GLN A 70 -16.15 -14.90 5.46
C GLN A 70 -15.62 -14.60 6.88
N PRO A 71 -14.85 -15.48 7.55
CA PRO A 71 -14.31 -15.14 8.86
C PRO A 71 -13.33 -13.96 8.85
N LEU A 72 -12.61 -13.73 7.75
CA LEU A 72 -11.75 -12.54 7.63
C LEU A 72 -12.56 -11.24 7.62
N THR A 73 -13.72 -11.27 6.96
CA THR A 73 -14.68 -10.16 6.96
C THR A 73 -15.29 -9.95 8.35
N ASP A 74 -15.55 -11.04 9.07
CA ASP A 74 -16.13 -11.02 10.43
C ASP A 74 -15.09 -10.71 11.53
N GLY A 75 -13.83 -10.48 11.18
CA GLY A 75 -12.76 -10.24 12.17
C GLY A 75 -12.38 -11.48 12.99
N ARG A 76 -12.62 -12.66 12.44
CA ARG A 76 -12.38 -13.99 13.04
C ARG A 76 -11.37 -14.80 12.22
N PRO A 77 -10.13 -14.31 12.05
CA PRO A 77 -9.15 -14.99 11.20
C PRO A 77 -8.77 -16.38 11.72
N ASP A 78 -9.01 -16.66 13.00
CA ASP A 78 -8.83 -17.98 13.61
C ASP A 78 -9.62 -19.07 12.89
N LEU A 79 -10.84 -18.77 12.46
CA LEU A 79 -11.73 -19.72 11.79
C LEU A 79 -11.34 -19.97 10.32
N ALA A 80 -10.53 -19.08 9.72
CA ALA A 80 -10.03 -19.25 8.35
C ALA A 80 -8.77 -20.14 8.29
N TYR A 81 -8.04 -20.29 9.40
CA TYR A 81 -6.78 -21.04 9.43
C TYR A 81 -6.88 -22.51 8.98
N PRO A 82 -7.90 -23.29 9.38
CA PRO A 82 -8.01 -24.70 8.97
C PRO A 82 -8.24 -24.87 7.45
N LEU A 83 -8.69 -23.81 6.77
CA LEU A 83 -8.92 -23.81 5.32
C LEU A 83 -7.65 -23.49 4.52
N LEU A 84 -6.54 -23.12 5.16
CA LEU A 84 -5.29 -22.85 4.45
C LEU A 84 -4.77 -24.09 3.73
N ASP A 85 -4.26 -23.91 2.51
CA ASP A 85 -3.54 -24.95 1.78
C ASP A 85 -2.20 -25.28 2.46
N ASP A 86 -1.64 -26.45 2.13
CA ASP A 86 -0.41 -26.98 2.71
C ASP A 86 0.81 -26.04 2.53
N PRO A 87 1.05 -25.42 1.34
CA PRO A 87 2.03 -24.34 1.20
C PRO A 87 1.81 -23.17 2.17
N SER A 88 0.56 -22.73 2.35
CA SER A 88 0.24 -21.63 3.27
C SER A 88 0.43 -22.02 4.71
N ARG A 89 0.06 -23.25 5.11
CA ARG A 89 0.33 -23.80 6.45
C ARG A 89 1.82 -23.94 6.73
N ARG A 90 2.66 -24.20 5.73
CA ARG A 90 4.14 -24.13 5.91
C ARG A 90 4.63 -22.71 6.15
N ARG A 91 4.06 -21.71 5.47
CA ARG A 91 4.40 -20.29 5.67
C ARG A 91 3.90 -19.76 7.01
N PHE A 92 2.75 -20.23 7.45
CA PHE A 92 2.12 -19.89 8.72
C PHE A 92 1.91 -21.16 9.55
N PRO A 93 2.97 -21.70 10.18
CA PRO A 93 2.92 -23.00 10.85
C PRO A 93 2.07 -23.04 12.11
N THR A 94 1.64 -21.87 12.60
CA THR A 94 0.82 -21.74 13.81
C THR A 94 -0.33 -20.78 13.58
N LEU A 95 -1.43 -20.98 14.31
CA LEU A 95 -2.58 -20.06 14.35
C LEU A 95 -2.13 -18.65 14.77
N ALA A 96 -1.22 -18.56 15.75
CA ALA A 96 -0.64 -17.29 16.18
C ALA A 96 0.11 -16.57 15.05
N SER A 97 0.93 -17.28 14.27
CA SER A 97 1.64 -16.67 13.12
C SER A 97 0.70 -16.21 12.01
N TRP A 98 -0.39 -16.95 11.79
CA TRP A 98 -1.44 -16.58 10.85
C TRP A 98 -2.21 -15.32 11.30
N ALA A 99 -2.64 -15.30 12.56
CA ALA A 99 -3.35 -14.18 13.15
C ALA A 99 -2.51 -12.89 13.11
N GLN A 100 -1.22 -13.01 13.45
CA GLN A 100 -0.29 -11.88 13.34
C GLN A 100 -0.17 -11.35 11.91
N ALA A 101 -0.13 -12.24 10.92
CA ALA A 101 -0.08 -11.85 9.51
C ALA A 101 -1.36 -11.13 9.04
N GLN A 102 -2.48 -11.27 9.75
CA GLN A 102 -3.72 -10.56 9.39
C GLN A 102 -3.76 -9.11 9.89
N VAL A 103 -2.91 -8.72 10.86
CA VAL A 103 -2.92 -7.36 11.46
C VAL A 103 -2.67 -6.27 10.41
N ASP A 104 -1.78 -6.55 9.46
CA ASP A 104 -1.42 -5.61 8.39
C ASP A 104 -2.17 -5.85 7.09
N ARG A 105 -3.08 -6.83 7.06
CA ARG A 105 -3.86 -7.14 5.87
C ARG A 105 -4.93 -6.08 5.65
N THR A 106 -5.14 -5.74 4.38
CA THR A 106 -6.30 -4.95 3.96
C THR A 106 -7.59 -5.65 4.40
N GLN A 107 -8.37 -4.98 5.26
CA GLN A 107 -9.63 -5.51 5.76
C GLN A 107 -10.68 -5.55 4.63
N LEU A 108 -11.28 -6.73 4.44
CA LEU A 108 -12.45 -6.89 3.57
C LEU A 108 -13.70 -6.46 4.34
N VAL A 109 -14.60 -5.74 3.67
CA VAL A 109 -15.91 -5.33 4.24
C VAL A 109 -17.01 -6.23 3.69
N THR A 110 -17.02 -6.46 2.38
CA THR A 110 -17.87 -7.45 1.71
C THR A 110 -17.12 -8.06 0.54
N PHE A 111 -17.60 -9.20 0.04
CA PHE A 111 -17.09 -9.81 -1.18
C PHE A 111 -18.17 -10.60 -1.91
N GLU A 112 -17.93 -10.82 -3.20
CA GLU A 112 -18.72 -11.68 -4.08
C GLU A 112 -17.76 -12.65 -4.78
N VAL A 113 -18.11 -13.94 -4.74
CA VAL A 113 -17.37 -15.00 -5.44
C VAL A 113 -17.94 -15.13 -6.84
N GLY A 114 -17.09 -14.94 -7.84
CA GLY A 114 -17.43 -14.99 -9.25
C GLY A 114 -17.11 -16.34 -9.91
N ALA A 115 -16.63 -16.27 -11.15
CA ALA A 115 -16.32 -17.45 -11.94
C ALA A 115 -15.19 -18.28 -11.33
N SER A 116 -15.25 -19.59 -11.57
CA SER A 116 -14.20 -20.55 -11.22
C SER A 116 -13.71 -21.27 -12.46
N GLN A 117 -12.41 -21.44 -12.59
CA GLN A 117 -11.79 -22.16 -13.70
C GLN A 117 -10.61 -23.02 -13.23
N PRO A 118 -10.34 -24.19 -13.85
CA PRO A 118 -9.13 -24.94 -13.56
C PRO A 118 -7.88 -24.09 -13.80
N SER A 119 -6.91 -24.15 -12.89
CA SER A 119 -5.65 -23.44 -13.07
C SER A 119 -4.82 -24.08 -14.19
N ARG A 120 -4.34 -23.27 -15.13
CA ARG A 120 -3.50 -23.74 -16.24
C ARG A 120 -2.08 -24.09 -15.80
N GLU A 121 -1.61 -23.46 -14.73
CA GLU A 121 -0.24 -23.61 -14.23
C GLU A 121 -0.14 -24.67 -13.11
N ARG A 122 -1.26 -24.98 -12.44
CA ARG A 122 -1.29 -25.77 -11.21
C ARG A 122 -2.33 -26.87 -11.32
N SER A 123 -1.88 -28.07 -11.70
CA SER A 123 -2.74 -29.26 -11.78
C SER A 123 -3.50 -29.51 -10.48
N GLY A 124 -4.79 -29.82 -10.59
CA GLY A 124 -5.67 -30.07 -9.43
C GLY A 124 -6.08 -28.81 -8.63
N ALA A 125 -5.73 -27.62 -9.11
CA ALA A 125 -6.14 -26.35 -8.51
C ALA A 125 -7.20 -25.65 -9.35
N VAL A 126 -8.02 -24.83 -8.70
CA VAL A 126 -9.07 -23.99 -9.29
C VAL A 126 -8.77 -22.54 -8.92
N GLU A 127 -8.77 -21.69 -9.93
CA GLU A 127 -8.73 -20.24 -9.80
C GLU A 127 -10.15 -19.72 -9.64
N VAL A 128 -10.39 -18.92 -8.60
CA VAL A 128 -11.69 -18.38 -8.24
C VAL A 128 -11.60 -16.86 -8.26
N GLU A 129 -12.42 -16.20 -9.06
CA GLU A 129 -12.49 -14.73 -9.07
C GLU A 129 -13.28 -14.22 -7.87
N VAL A 130 -12.79 -13.14 -7.25
CA VAL A 130 -13.46 -12.48 -6.12
C VAL A 130 -13.46 -10.98 -6.35
N SER A 131 -14.65 -10.39 -6.31
CA SER A 131 -14.85 -8.94 -6.24
C SER A 131 -15.05 -8.57 -4.77
N ALA A 132 -14.28 -7.61 -4.25
CA ALA A 132 -14.32 -7.25 -2.84
C ALA A 132 -14.47 -5.73 -2.64
N THR A 133 -15.08 -5.36 -1.52
CA THR A 133 -15.10 -3.98 -1.01
C THR A 133 -14.21 -3.86 0.22
N HIS A 134 -13.61 -2.68 0.39
CA HIS A 134 -12.73 -2.36 1.51
C HIS A 134 -13.07 -0.98 2.06
N ARG A 135 -12.59 -0.69 3.27
CA ARG A 135 -12.54 0.70 3.76
C ARG A 135 -11.39 1.41 3.05
N PRO A 136 -11.67 2.38 2.16
CA PRO A 136 -10.62 3.06 1.43
C PRO A 136 -9.72 3.82 2.39
N SER A 137 -8.42 3.73 2.18
CA SER A 137 -7.43 4.49 2.95
C SER A 137 -6.18 4.68 2.11
N LEU A 138 -5.42 5.71 2.43
CA LEU A 138 -4.12 5.97 1.85
C LEU A 138 -3.13 6.15 2.99
N ASP A 139 -2.14 5.27 3.05
CA ASP A 139 -1.11 5.26 4.08
C ASP A 139 0.28 5.18 3.47
N SER A 140 1.28 5.75 4.15
CA SER A 140 2.65 5.79 3.65
C SER A 140 3.36 4.43 3.64
N ILE A 141 2.92 3.49 4.49
CA ILE A 141 3.50 2.16 4.63
C ILE A 141 2.74 1.17 3.74
N ARG A 142 1.41 1.18 3.78
CA ARG A 142 0.55 0.23 3.05
C ARG A 142 0.23 0.68 1.62
N GLY A 143 0.43 1.96 1.31
CA GLY A 143 0.00 2.55 0.05
C GLY A 143 -1.52 2.71 -0.01
N LEU A 144 -2.07 2.55 -1.22
CA LEU A 144 -3.51 2.65 -1.46
C LEU A 144 -4.23 1.36 -1.04
N VAL A 145 -5.22 1.51 -0.17
CA VAL A 145 -6.32 0.56 -0.01
C VAL A 145 -7.50 1.05 -0.88
N PRO A 146 -7.78 0.40 -2.02
CA PRO A 146 -8.88 0.83 -2.88
C PRO A 146 -10.23 0.48 -2.24
N ALA A 147 -11.28 1.23 -2.56
CA ALA A 147 -12.62 0.89 -2.08
C ALA A 147 -13.14 -0.43 -2.66
N ARG A 148 -12.68 -0.77 -3.87
CA ARG A 148 -13.07 -1.97 -4.62
C ARG A 148 -11.85 -2.65 -5.23
N SER A 149 -11.86 -3.97 -5.25
CA SER A 149 -10.82 -4.77 -5.89
C SER A 149 -11.41 -5.98 -6.60
N THR A 150 -10.68 -6.47 -7.60
CA THR A 150 -10.85 -7.81 -8.16
C THR A 150 -9.59 -8.62 -7.86
N SER A 151 -9.78 -9.86 -7.43
CA SER A 151 -8.68 -10.74 -7.06
C SER A 151 -8.93 -12.15 -7.57
N THR A 152 -7.86 -12.89 -7.85
CA THR A 152 -7.93 -14.30 -8.20
C THR A 152 -7.36 -15.12 -7.05
N TRP A 153 -8.18 -15.99 -6.48
CA TRP A 153 -7.79 -16.89 -5.40
C TRP A 153 -7.53 -18.28 -5.91
N LEU A 154 -6.62 -18.99 -5.27
CA LEU A 154 -6.33 -20.38 -5.59
C LEU A 154 -6.96 -21.28 -4.54
N ALA A 155 -7.87 -22.14 -4.98
CA ALA A 155 -8.36 -23.27 -4.21
C ALA A 155 -7.73 -24.57 -4.74
N ARG A 156 -7.32 -25.47 -3.85
CA ARG A 156 -6.68 -26.74 -4.17
C ARG A 156 -7.40 -27.86 -3.46
N ARG A 157 -7.51 -29.01 -4.14
CA ARG A 157 -8.02 -30.23 -3.52
C ARG A 157 -6.86 -30.98 -2.87
N GLU A 158 -6.90 -31.12 -1.56
CA GLU A 158 -5.93 -31.86 -0.73
C GLU A 158 -6.62 -33.08 -0.13
N GLY A 159 -6.38 -34.25 -0.72
CA GLY A 159 -7.19 -35.44 -0.44
C GLY A 159 -8.64 -35.21 -0.89
N ASP A 160 -9.59 -35.35 0.03
CA ASP A 160 -11.01 -35.11 -0.25
C ASP A 160 -11.49 -33.69 0.03
N ALA A 161 -10.61 -32.81 0.54
CA ALA A 161 -10.99 -31.51 1.06
C ALA A 161 -10.46 -30.35 0.20
N TRP A 162 -11.22 -29.26 0.12
CA TRP A 162 -10.79 -28.03 -0.55
C TRP A 162 -10.08 -27.08 0.43
N ARG A 163 -8.93 -26.58 0.03
CA ARG A 163 -8.11 -25.64 0.80
C ARG A 163 -7.73 -24.43 -0.06
N VAL A 164 -7.45 -23.30 0.56
CA VAL A 164 -7.29 -22.01 -0.09
C VAL A 164 -5.90 -21.45 0.22
N ALA A 165 -5.25 -20.89 -0.79
CA ALA A 165 -4.00 -20.15 -0.56
C ALA A 165 -4.25 -18.95 0.36
N ALA A 166 -3.33 -18.67 1.29
CA ALA A 166 -3.44 -17.58 2.26
C ALA A 166 -3.61 -16.19 1.61
N GLU A 167 -3.04 -16.01 0.43
CA GLU A 167 -3.01 -14.76 -0.35
C GLU A 167 -3.57 -15.02 -1.75
N PRO A 168 -4.24 -14.04 -2.37
CA PRO A 168 -4.68 -14.17 -3.74
C PRO A 168 -3.47 -14.22 -4.69
N MET A 169 -3.62 -14.92 -5.80
CA MET A 169 -2.64 -14.95 -6.89
C MET A 169 -2.49 -13.59 -7.58
N SER A 170 -3.59 -12.84 -7.66
CA SER A 170 -3.61 -11.50 -8.23
C SER A 170 -4.52 -10.59 -7.43
N PHE A 171 -4.17 -9.32 -7.35
CA PHE A 171 -4.97 -8.28 -6.74
C PHE A 171 -4.95 -7.06 -7.65
N ARG A 172 -6.12 -6.62 -8.10
CA ARG A 172 -6.28 -5.48 -9.00
C ARG A 172 -7.24 -4.48 -8.39
N PRO A 173 -6.81 -3.24 -8.08
CA PRO A 173 -7.72 -2.20 -7.63
C PRO A 173 -8.71 -1.85 -8.76
N VAL A 174 -9.97 -1.64 -8.41
CA VAL A 174 -10.95 -1.04 -9.33
C VAL A 174 -10.94 0.46 -9.08
N LEU A 175 -10.35 1.21 -10.02
CA LEU A 175 -10.21 2.66 -9.90
C LEU A 175 -11.47 3.38 -10.38
N PRO A 176 -11.82 4.54 -9.80
CA PRO A 176 -12.84 5.42 -10.34
C PRO A 176 -12.47 5.88 -11.77
N ALA A 177 -13.48 6.32 -12.53
CA ALA A 177 -13.26 6.86 -13.87
C ALA A 177 -12.30 8.07 -13.84
N GLU A 178 -11.36 8.13 -14.79
CA GLU A 178 -10.33 9.17 -14.80
C GLU A 178 -10.92 10.58 -14.98
N GLU A 179 -12.05 10.72 -15.67
CA GLU A 179 -12.77 11.99 -15.78
C GLU A 179 -13.10 12.60 -14.41
N GLY A 180 -13.37 11.77 -13.41
CA GLY A 180 -13.62 12.22 -12.04
C GLY A 180 -12.41 12.92 -11.41
N ALA A 181 -11.18 12.57 -11.81
CA ALA A 181 -9.96 13.24 -11.34
C ALA A 181 -9.92 14.69 -11.81
N ARG A 182 -10.25 14.92 -13.09
CA ARG A 182 -10.31 16.27 -13.66
C ARG A 182 -11.39 17.11 -12.96
N ILE A 183 -12.59 16.54 -12.79
CA ILE A 183 -13.71 17.21 -12.12
C ILE A 183 -13.36 17.61 -10.68
N VAL A 184 -12.76 16.71 -9.89
CA VAL A 184 -12.43 17.03 -8.49
C VAL A 184 -11.36 18.12 -8.41
N VAL A 185 -10.34 18.09 -9.28
CA VAL A 185 -9.28 19.11 -9.29
C VAL A 185 -9.82 20.46 -9.77
N GLN A 186 -10.68 20.49 -10.79
CA GLN A 186 -11.31 21.73 -11.24
C GLN A 186 -12.18 22.34 -10.13
N THR A 187 -12.91 21.52 -9.39
CA THR A 187 -13.71 21.97 -8.23
C THR A 187 -12.81 22.52 -7.13
N TRP A 188 -11.76 21.78 -6.77
CA TRP A 188 -10.78 22.16 -5.76
C TRP A 188 -10.06 23.48 -6.08
N VAL A 189 -9.56 23.65 -7.32
CA VAL A 189 -8.89 24.90 -7.71
C VAL A 189 -9.88 26.07 -7.79
N SER A 190 -11.15 25.84 -8.13
CA SER A 190 -12.18 26.89 -8.16
C SER A 190 -12.48 27.39 -6.75
N LEU A 191 -12.53 26.50 -5.75
CA LEU A 191 -12.66 26.87 -4.34
C LEU A 191 -11.43 27.65 -3.85
N LEU A 192 -10.23 27.22 -4.21
CA LEU A 192 -9.00 27.96 -3.88
C LEU A 192 -8.96 29.34 -4.54
N ALA A 193 -9.41 29.48 -5.79
CA ALA A 193 -9.49 30.77 -6.48
C ALA A 193 -10.52 31.72 -5.85
N ALA A 194 -11.57 31.17 -5.23
CA ALA A 194 -12.53 31.89 -4.41
C ALA A 194 -12.03 32.15 -2.97
N CYS A 195 -10.79 31.76 -2.65
CA CYS A 195 -10.19 31.84 -1.32
C CYS A 195 -10.94 31.03 -0.24
N ASP A 196 -11.71 30.00 -0.63
CA ASP A 196 -12.42 29.09 0.27
C ASP A 196 -11.59 27.84 0.55
N ALA A 197 -10.49 28.03 1.28
CA ALA A 197 -9.61 26.94 1.69
C ALA A 197 -10.32 25.88 2.57
N PRO A 198 -11.21 26.23 3.52
CA PRO A 198 -11.92 25.24 4.33
C PRO A 198 -12.77 24.27 3.51
N THR A 199 -13.52 24.74 2.50
CA THR A 199 -14.29 23.85 1.63
C THR A 199 -13.37 23.06 0.70
N ALA A 200 -12.31 23.68 0.17
CA ALA A 200 -11.32 22.98 -0.65
C ALA A 200 -10.64 21.83 0.13
N ALA A 201 -10.44 21.96 1.44
CA ALA A 201 -9.87 20.91 2.29
C ALA A 201 -10.73 19.63 2.35
N GLN A 202 -12.05 19.73 2.13
CA GLN A 202 -12.94 18.57 2.11
C GLN A 202 -12.75 17.68 0.86
N LEU A 203 -12.08 18.20 -0.17
CA LEU A 203 -11.73 17.46 -1.39
C LEU A 203 -10.32 16.85 -1.32
N GLN A 204 -9.65 16.96 -0.17
CA GLN A 204 -8.29 16.49 0.03
C GLN A 204 -8.29 15.20 0.86
N VAL A 205 -7.33 14.32 0.56
CA VAL A 205 -7.12 13.08 1.33
C VAL A 205 -6.70 13.40 2.77
N SER A 206 -5.96 14.48 2.95
CA SER A 206 -5.44 14.97 4.22
C SER A 206 -5.44 16.50 4.19
N PRO A 207 -5.64 17.18 5.33
CA PRO A 207 -5.46 18.63 5.43
C PRO A 207 -4.06 19.11 5.02
N ASN A 208 -3.05 18.24 5.13
CA ASN A 208 -1.68 18.52 4.75
C ASN A 208 -1.37 17.82 3.42
N LEU A 209 -1.41 18.58 2.33
CA LEU A 209 -1.06 18.11 1.00
C LEU A 209 0.45 17.88 0.86
N TYR A 210 0.82 16.86 0.09
CA TYR A 210 2.22 16.67 -0.30
C TYR A 210 2.64 17.74 -1.32
N GLY A 211 3.85 18.29 -1.16
CA GLY A 211 4.43 19.28 -2.06
C GLY A 211 4.42 20.71 -1.52
N PRO A 212 4.80 21.71 -2.34
CA PRO A 212 4.94 23.09 -1.88
C PRO A 212 3.59 23.73 -1.57
N SER A 213 3.38 24.12 -0.30
CA SER A 213 2.12 24.75 0.15
C SER A 213 1.82 26.08 -0.56
N SER A 214 2.84 26.78 -1.04
CA SER A 214 2.67 28.00 -1.84
C SER A 214 1.89 27.76 -3.13
N LEU A 215 1.95 26.57 -3.73
CA LEU A 215 1.17 26.26 -4.94
C LEU A 215 -0.34 26.22 -4.65
N VAL A 216 -0.73 25.88 -3.42
CA VAL A 216 -2.12 25.81 -2.97
C VAL A 216 -2.69 27.22 -2.73
N SER A 217 -1.87 28.18 -2.32
CA SER A 217 -2.32 29.58 -2.12
C SER A 217 -2.35 30.40 -3.42
N THR A 218 -1.56 30.01 -4.44
CA THR A 218 -1.46 30.71 -5.73
C THR A 218 -2.81 31.09 -6.35
N PRO A 219 -3.84 30.22 -6.40
CA PRO A 219 -5.13 30.59 -7.00
C PRO A 219 -5.83 31.78 -6.37
N CYS A 220 -5.81 31.87 -5.04
CA CYS A 220 -6.37 33.00 -4.29
C CYS A 220 -5.54 34.27 -4.48
N GLU A 221 -4.21 34.15 -4.45
CA GLU A 221 -3.29 35.29 -4.54
C GLU A 221 -3.25 35.93 -5.94
N LYS A 222 -3.17 35.10 -6.99
CA LYS A 222 -3.05 35.56 -8.38
C LYS A 222 -4.38 35.92 -9.02
N ARG A 223 -5.48 35.34 -8.52
CA ARG A 223 -6.85 35.54 -9.05
C ARG A 223 -6.95 35.19 -10.54
N GLY A 224 -8.15 35.35 -11.11
CA GLY A 224 -8.43 35.06 -12.51
C GLY A 224 -8.94 33.65 -12.77
N THR A 225 -8.97 33.26 -14.04
CA THR A 225 -9.54 31.99 -14.47
C THR A 225 -8.54 30.86 -14.35
N TRP A 226 -8.95 29.76 -13.72
CA TRP A 226 -8.15 28.55 -13.55
C TRP A 226 -8.80 27.37 -14.28
N THR A 227 -8.01 26.63 -15.04
CA THR A 227 -8.47 25.48 -15.82
C THR A 227 -7.62 24.24 -15.56
N THR A 228 -8.25 23.08 -15.70
CA THR A 228 -7.58 21.78 -15.62
C THR A 228 -7.38 21.12 -16.98
N GLY A 229 -6.27 20.41 -17.15
CA GLY A 229 -6.00 19.54 -18.30
C GLY A 229 -6.45 18.10 -18.11
N GLU A 230 -6.09 17.24 -19.06
CA GLU A 230 -6.33 15.80 -18.97
C GLU A 230 -5.49 15.15 -17.86
N PRO A 231 -6.06 14.22 -17.08
CA PRO A 231 -5.30 13.42 -16.14
C PRO A 231 -4.22 12.61 -16.86
N VAL A 232 -3.03 12.55 -16.28
CA VAL A 232 -1.93 11.69 -16.72
C VAL A 232 -1.46 10.79 -15.59
N GLY A 233 -0.83 9.67 -15.92
CA GLY A 233 -0.18 8.82 -14.93
C GLY A 233 0.94 9.58 -14.20
N LEU A 234 1.12 9.28 -12.91
CA LEU A 234 2.16 9.90 -12.09
C LEU A 234 3.58 9.51 -12.55
N ASP A 235 3.73 8.40 -13.27
CA ASP A 235 4.97 8.02 -13.96
C ASP A 235 5.42 9.05 -15.02
N ARG A 236 4.49 9.90 -15.49
CA ARG A 236 4.77 11.02 -16.40
C ARG A 236 5.07 12.34 -15.69
N ALA A 237 5.16 12.34 -14.36
CA ALA A 237 5.55 13.51 -13.60
C ALA A 237 6.99 13.93 -13.95
N PRO A 238 7.30 15.23 -13.99
CA PRO A 238 8.68 15.69 -14.05
C PRO A 238 9.52 15.25 -12.84
N ASP A 239 8.90 15.17 -11.66
CA ASP A 239 9.54 14.66 -10.44
C ASP A 239 8.56 13.84 -9.59
N PRO A 240 8.48 12.51 -9.80
CA PRO A 240 7.61 11.65 -9.02
C PRO A 240 8.20 11.28 -7.65
N ARG A 241 9.44 11.71 -7.32
CA ARG A 241 10.19 11.19 -6.16
C ARG A 241 9.49 11.46 -4.84
N THR A 242 8.86 12.63 -4.68
CA THR A 242 8.09 12.95 -3.47
C THR A 242 6.97 11.93 -3.22
N PHE A 243 6.24 11.55 -4.26
CA PHE A 243 5.13 10.60 -4.15
C PHE A 243 5.62 9.15 -4.05
N LEU A 244 6.70 8.80 -4.75
CA LEU A 244 7.33 7.48 -4.64
C LEU A 244 7.91 7.24 -3.25
N ALA A 245 8.53 8.25 -2.65
CA ALA A 245 9.04 8.19 -1.29
C ALA A 245 7.91 8.07 -0.27
N ALA A 246 6.77 8.73 -0.52
CA ALA A 246 5.63 8.72 0.38
C ALA A 246 4.80 7.44 0.29
N PHE A 247 4.60 6.87 -0.90
CA PHE A 247 3.61 5.80 -1.13
C PHE A 247 4.19 4.54 -1.79
N GLY A 248 5.49 4.50 -2.00
CA GLY A 248 6.18 3.38 -2.62
C GLY A 248 6.03 3.30 -4.14
N PRO A 249 6.64 2.28 -4.77
CA PRO A 249 6.73 2.16 -6.23
C PRO A 249 5.39 1.94 -6.93
N GLY A 250 4.36 1.48 -6.22
CA GLY A 250 3.03 1.22 -6.78
C GLY A 250 2.21 2.49 -7.07
N VAL A 251 2.63 3.65 -6.58
CA VAL A 251 1.88 4.93 -6.69
C VAL A 251 1.53 5.30 -8.13
N GLY A 252 2.40 4.99 -9.09
CA GLY A 252 2.18 5.27 -10.52
C GLY A 252 0.98 4.53 -11.12
N ALA A 253 0.60 3.37 -10.57
CA ALA A 253 -0.49 2.56 -11.11
C ALA A 253 -1.88 3.15 -10.78
N TRP A 254 -2.01 3.89 -9.68
CA TRP A 254 -3.31 4.33 -9.18
C TRP A 254 -3.43 5.85 -9.02
N ALA A 255 -2.34 6.59 -8.86
CA ALA A 255 -2.39 8.05 -8.78
C ALA A 255 -2.55 8.67 -10.17
N ARG A 256 -3.14 9.86 -10.21
CA ARG A 256 -3.19 10.69 -11.42
C ARG A 256 -2.67 12.09 -11.12
N LEU A 257 -2.05 12.70 -12.12
CA LEU A 257 -1.69 14.10 -12.13
C LEU A 257 -2.63 14.85 -13.06
N VAL A 258 -3.20 15.94 -12.58
CA VAL A 258 -4.06 16.82 -13.37
C VAL A 258 -3.33 18.15 -13.52
N PRO A 259 -2.98 18.57 -14.75
CA PRO A 259 -2.40 19.89 -14.99
C PRO A 259 -3.39 20.98 -14.60
N VAL A 260 -2.91 21.99 -13.87
CA VAL A 260 -3.67 23.17 -13.45
C VAL A 260 -3.00 24.41 -14.03
N ARG A 261 -3.76 25.24 -14.73
CA ARG A 261 -3.25 26.44 -15.41
C ARG A 261 -4.07 27.67 -15.01
N GLY A 262 -3.37 28.71 -14.61
CA GLY A 262 -3.91 30.05 -14.34
C GLY A 262 -3.19 31.12 -15.17
N PRO A 263 -3.46 32.42 -14.92
CA PRO A 263 -2.96 33.51 -15.75
C PRO A 263 -1.43 33.62 -15.82
N GLU A 264 -0.74 33.41 -14.71
CA GLU A 264 0.73 33.55 -14.59
C GLU A 264 1.38 32.33 -13.92
N SER A 265 0.64 31.23 -13.78
CA SER A 265 1.08 30.11 -12.95
C SER A 265 0.51 28.79 -13.46
N LYS A 266 1.29 27.74 -13.27
CA LYS A 266 0.92 26.38 -13.62
C LYS A 266 1.53 25.40 -12.62
N PHE A 267 0.81 24.33 -12.33
CA PHE A 267 1.26 23.26 -11.46
C PHE A 267 0.49 21.97 -11.77
N LEU A 268 0.89 20.86 -11.17
CA LEU A 268 0.21 19.57 -11.27
C LEU A 268 -0.47 19.27 -9.94
N ALA A 269 -1.77 18.98 -9.94
CA ALA A 269 -2.46 18.44 -8.78
C ALA A 269 -2.41 16.91 -8.82
N ALA A 270 -1.91 16.29 -7.76
CA ALA A 270 -1.89 14.84 -7.61
C ALA A 270 -3.15 14.38 -6.88
N VAL A 271 -3.85 13.40 -7.46
CA VAL A 271 -5.05 12.81 -6.88
C VAL A 271 -4.88 11.31 -6.60
N ALA A 272 -5.56 10.85 -5.56
CA ALA A 272 -5.69 9.45 -5.19
C ALA A 272 -7.16 9.03 -5.25
N PRO A 273 -7.45 7.75 -5.58
CA PRO A 273 -8.80 7.23 -5.52
C PRO A 273 -9.18 6.99 -4.04
N MET A 274 -10.25 7.62 -3.58
CA MET A 274 -10.77 7.47 -2.22
C MET A 274 -12.26 7.15 -2.32
N GLY A 275 -12.64 5.93 -1.93
CA GLY A 275 -14.01 5.47 -2.18
C GLY A 275 -14.23 5.23 -3.67
N ASP A 276 -15.37 5.72 -4.15
CA ASP A 276 -15.75 5.69 -5.56
C ASP A 276 -15.38 6.98 -6.31
N GLY A 277 -14.60 7.87 -5.69
CA GLY A 277 -14.19 9.15 -6.24
C GLY A 277 -12.69 9.40 -6.13
N TRP A 278 -12.29 10.58 -6.60
CA TRP A 278 -10.91 11.06 -6.48
C TRP A 278 -10.82 12.14 -5.40
N GLN A 279 -9.67 12.24 -4.75
CA GLN A 279 -9.35 13.32 -3.81
C GLN A 279 -7.93 13.81 -4.03
N VAL A 280 -7.69 15.09 -3.77
CA VAL A 280 -6.37 15.72 -3.91
C VAL A 280 -5.47 15.25 -2.77
N MET A 281 -4.32 14.67 -3.12
CA MET A 281 -3.31 14.25 -2.15
C MET A 281 -2.07 15.14 -2.16
N GLY A 282 -1.81 15.88 -3.23
CA GLY A 282 -0.64 16.73 -3.32
C GLY A 282 -0.61 17.65 -4.51
N VAL A 283 0.47 18.42 -4.61
CA VAL A 283 0.79 19.33 -5.70
C VAL A 283 2.27 19.20 -6.08
N ALA A 284 2.58 19.43 -7.35
CA ALA A 284 3.94 19.43 -7.85
C ALA A 284 4.15 20.56 -8.85
N VAL A 285 5.41 21.01 -8.97
CA VAL A 285 5.80 21.99 -9.99
C VAL A 285 5.77 21.31 -11.35
N GLU A 286 5.17 21.98 -12.34
CA GLU A 286 5.25 21.56 -13.73
C GLU A 286 6.55 22.11 -14.34
N VAL A 287 7.55 21.25 -14.54
CA VAL A 287 8.81 21.63 -15.21
C VAL A 287 8.54 21.76 -16.71
N GLN A 288 9.05 22.84 -17.32
CA GLN A 288 8.92 23.14 -18.75
C GLN A 288 9.76 22.19 -19.61
#